data_AF-A0AAU6B2H0-F1
#
_entry.id   AF-A0AAU6B2H0-F1
#
_cell.length_a   1.000
_cell.length_b   1.000
_cell.length_c   1.000
_cell.angle_alpha   90.00
_cell.angle_beta   90.00
_cell.angle_gamma   90.00
#
_symmetry.space_group_name_H-M   'P 1'
#
loop_
_entity.id
_entity.type
_entity.pdbx_description
1 polymer ?
#
loop_
_entity_poly.entity_id
_entity_poly.type
_entity_poly.pdbx_seq_one_letter_code
_entity_poly.pdbx_strand_id
1 'polypeptide(L)' 'MSGNGRFETQDNNPNAWVGVSSDGVHEDTGTPVASEFIIQGKNPPDHIHLGFDESGDQLFGPSV' A
#
# COMPACT_ATOMS: atom_id res chain seq x y z
N MET A 1 -0.08 6.35 21.07
CA MET A 1 -0.49 5.97 19.70
C MET A 1 0.33 4.74 19.34
N SER A 2 -0.30 3.57 19.33
CA SER A 2 0.38 2.26 19.25
C SER A 2 0.40 1.76 17.81
N GLY A 3 1.61 1.62 17.24
CA GLY A 3 2.02 0.37 16.57
C GLY A 3 1.86 0.19 15.06
N ASN A 4 0.98 0.90 14.36
CA ASN A 4 0.56 0.44 13.00
C ASN A 4 1.29 1.07 11.79
N GLY A 5 2.25 1.98 12.01
CA GLY A 5 2.94 2.65 10.90
C GLY A 5 1.97 3.41 9.99
N ARG A 6 2.11 3.26 8.65
CA ARG A 6 1.27 3.84 7.58
C ARG A 6 -0.08 3.12 7.40
N PHE A 7 -0.33 2.00 8.07
CA PHE A 7 -1.49 1.15 7.78
C PHE A 7 -2.69 1.40 8.70
N GLU A 8 -3.89 1.34 8.12
CA GLU A 8 -5.15 1.27 8.87
C GLU A 8 -5.35 -0.13 9.44
N THR A 9 -5.15 -1.13 8.59
CA THR A 9 -5.18 -2.55 8.94
C THR A 9 -3.90 -3.21 8.46
N GLN A 10 -3.24 -3.98 9.33
CA GLN A 10 -1.99 -4.66 9.02
C GLN A 10 -2.03 -6.09 9.59
N ASP A 11 -1.67 -7.06 8.76
CA ASP A 11 -1.24 -8.38 9.19
C ASP A 11 0.28 -8.48 9.16
N ASN A 12 0.82 -9.17 10.17
CA ASN A 12 2.25 -9.31 10.38
C ASN A 12 2.59 -10.80 10.40
N ASN A 13 2.98 -11.33 9.24
CA ASN A 13 3.36 -12.73 9.11
C ASN A 13 4.89 -12.89 9.16
N PRO A 14 5.43 -14.12 9.18
CA PRO A 14 6.88 -14.34 9.31
C PRO A 14 7.74 -13.69 8.22
N ASN A 15 7.20 -13.50 7.01
CA ASN A 15 7.95 -13.10 5.83
C ASN A 15 7.68 -11.65 5.39
N ALA A 16 6.53 -11.09 5.76
CA ALA A 16 6.09 -9.79 5.29
C ALA A 16 5.15 -9.09 6.28
N TRP A 17 5.02 -7.78 6.09
CA TRP A 17 3.90 -6.99 6.56
C TRP A 17 2.93 -6.77 5.39
N VAL A 18 1.65 -7.08 5.60
CA VAL A 18 0.60 -6.87 4.58
C VAL A 18 -0.40 -5.91 5.18
N GLY A 19 -0.71 -4.81 4.50
CA GLY A 19 -1.66 -3.86 5.02
C GLY A 19 -2.40 -3.07 3.96
N VAL A 20 -3.47 -2.42 4.43
CA VAL A 20 -4.28 -1.49 3.65
C VAL A 20 -4.14 -0.10 4.24
N SER A 21 -4.00 0.91 3.38
CA SER A 21 -4.12 2.33 3.74
C SER A 21 -5.08 3.05 2.79
N SER A 22 -5.76 4.10 3.26
CA SER A 22 -6.57 5.00 2.41
C SER A 22 -6.00 6.43 2.34
N ASP A 23 -4.81 6.66 2.90
CA ASP A 23 -4.14 7.98 2.91
C ASP A 23 -3.14 8.18 1.76
N GLY A 24 -3.17 7.26 0.79
CA GLY A 24 -2.28 7.24 -0.36
C GLY A 24 -2.51 8.39 -1.34
N VAL A 25 -1.43 8.83 -1.98
CA VAL A 25 -1.48 9.75 -3.13
C VAL A 25 -0.54 9.19 -4.19
N HIS A 26 -1.06 9.01 -5.41
CA HIS A 26 -0.25 8.55 -6.53
C HIS A 26 0.78 9.62 -6.91
N GLU A 27 2.06 9.25 -6.91
CA GLU A 27 3.18 10.20 -6.99
C GLU A 27 3.24 10.95 -8.33
N ASP A 28 2.88 10.30 -9.45
CA ASP A 28 3.00 10.90 -10.78
C ASP A 28 1.83 11.84 -11.13
N THR A 29 0.63 11.52 -10.65
CA THR A 29 -0.60 12.26 -11.02
C THR A 29 -1.11 13.16 -9.90
N GLY A 30 -0.61 12.98 -8.67
CA GLY A 30 -1.14 13.65 -7.49
C GLY A 30 -2.57 13.23 -7.14
N THR A 31 -3.07 12.13 -7.71
CA THR A 31 -4.43 11.65 -7.50
C THR A 31 -4.53 10.97 -6.15
N PRO A 32 -5.52 11.31 -5.30
CA PRO A 32 -5.81 10.55 -4.09
C PRO A 32 -6.11 9.09 -4.42
N VAL A 33 -5.56 8.19 -3.62
CA VAL A 33 -5.77 6.75 -3.74
C VAL A 33 -6.79 6.37 -2.69
N ALA A 34 -7.96 5.85 -3.09
CA ALA A 34 -8.97 5.43 -2.12
C ALA A 34 -8.53 4.23 -1.29
N SER A 35 -7.68 3.37 -1.85
CA SER A 35 -7.15 2.20 -1.15
C SER A 35 -5.80 1.78 -1.73
N GLU A 36 -4.81 1.60 -0.87
CA GLU A 36 -3.51 1.03 -1.17
C GLU A 36 -3.38 -0.33 -0.49
N PHE A 37 -2.98 -1.36 -1.22
CA PHE A 37 -2.49 -2.63 -0.68
C PHE A 37 -0.97 -2.63 -0.75
N ILE A 38 -0.33 -2.78 0.39
CA ILE A 38 1.14 -2.78 0.48
C ILE A 38 1.59 -4.08 1.13
N ILE A 39 2.49 -4.77 0.45
CA ILE A 39 3.17 -5.96 0.96
C ILE A 39 4.64 -5.61 1.08
N GLN A 40 5.16 -5.52 2.30
CA GLN A 40 6.57 -5.26 2.57
C GLN A 40 7.23 -6.57 3.01
N GLY A 41 8.07 -7.15 2.16
CA GLY A 41 8.95 -8.25 2.49
C GLY A 41 9.97 -7.84 3.56
N LYS A 42 10.26 -8.76 4.48
CA LYS A 42 11.21 -8.53 5.58
C LYS A 42 12.65 -8.86 5.18
N ASN A 43 12.85 -9.90 4.35
CA ASN A 43 14.16 -10.34 3.87
C ASN A 43 14.03 -11.21 2.60
N PRO A 44 14.52 -10.74 1.43
CA PRO A 44 15.04 -9.39 1.19
C PRO A 44 13.95 -8.32 1.40
N PRO A 45 14.32 -7.09 1.76
CA PRO A 45 13.38 -5.99 1.83
C PRO A 45 12.95 -5.62 0.41
N ASP A 46 11.78 -6.10 0.01
CA ASP A 46 11.10 -5.77 -1.24
C ASP A 46 9.68 -5.30 -0.91
N HIS A 47 9.06 -4.53 -1.81
CA HIS A 47 7.67 -4.13 -1.60
C HIS A 47 6.84 -4.18 -2.87
N ILE A 48 5.63 -4.70 -2.74
CA ILE A 48 4.57 -4.57 -3.75
C ILE A 48 3.60 -3.51 -3.24
N HIS A 49 3.31 -2.54 -4.08
CA HIS A 49 2.35 -1.49 -3.80
C HIS A 49 1.32 -1.44 -4.94
N LEU A 50 0.04 -1.63 -4.60
CA LEU A 50 -1.08 -1.51 -5.52
C LEU A 50 -2.07 -0.48 -4.96
N GLY A 51 -2.34 0.59 -5.72
CA GLY A 51 -3.30 1.63 -5.36
C GLY A 51 -4.51 1.63 -6.29
N PHE A 52 -5.68 1.98 -5.78
CA PHE A 52 -6.89 2.24 -6.57
C PHE A 52 -7.29 3.71 -6.46
N ASP A 53 -7.65 4.35 -7.57
CA ASP A 53 -8.22 5.71 -7.52
C ASP A 53 -9.57 5.75 -6.78
N GLU A 54 -10.09 6.95 -6.54
CA GLU A 54 -11.33 7.15 -5.77
C GLU A 54 -12.55 6.44 -6.37
N SER A 55 -12.58 6.22 -7.69
CA SER A 55 -13.67 5.49 -8.36
C SER A 55 -13.42 3.98 -8.50
N GLY A 56 -12.19 3.51 -8.26
CA GLY A 56 -11.78 2.13 -8.52
C GLY A 56 -11.61 1.81 -10.00
N ASP A 57 -11.54 2.82 -10.87
CA ASP A 57 -11.39 2.68 -12.32
C ASP A 57 -9.92 2.54 -12.73
N GLN A 58 -9.00 3.10 -11.94
CA GLN A 58 -7.55 3.03 -12.19
C GLN A 58 -6.82 2.23 -11.10
N LEU A 59 -5.95 1.34 -11.56
CA LEU A 59 -4.99 0.62 -10.73
C LEU A 59 -3.60 1.26 -10.92
N PHE A 60 -3.02 1.75 -9.84
CA PHE A 60 -1.64 2.21 -9.75
C PHE A 60 -0.76 1.08 -9.20
N GLY A 61 0.39 0.83 -9.81
CA GLY A 61 1.31 -0.20 -9.35
C GLY A 61 2.66 -0.07 -10.03
N PRO A 62 3.68 -0.84 -9.60
CA PRO A 62 4.97 -0.83 -10.24
C PRO A 62 4.81 -1.17 -11.73
N SER A 63 5.27 -0.29 -12.60
CA SER A 63 5.44 -0.57 -14.03
C SER A 63 6.32 -1.81 -14.17
N VAL A 64 5.81 -2.84 -14.82
CA VAL A 64 6.61 -4.02 -15.22
C VAL A 64 7.67 -3.67 -16.24
#